data_AF-A0A528WYH5-F1
#
_entry.id   AF-A0A528WYH5-F1
#
_cell.length_a   1.000
_cell.length_b   1.000
_cell.length_c   1.000
_cell.angle_alpha   90.00
_cell.angle_beta   90.00
_cell.angle_gamma   90.00
#
_symmetry.space_group_name_H-M   'P 1'
#
loop_
_entity.id
_entity.type
_entity.pdbx_description
1 polymer ?
#
loop_
_entity_poly.entity_id
_entity_poly.type
_entity_poly.pdbx_seq_one_letter_code
_entity_poly.pdbx_strand_id
1 'polypeptide(L)'
;SGLRDFVTSRMLEQIEKVPLAPLAAELLSALTDDRHHQKLFDEFTRVVGRFLNDEKALATMREKIREELPSLFNLFRADAYLLKKIVASAGSLLEEVRADPDHPMRAEFDRFALGFIERLRTSKQYARRAEKLKRDFLGRPEVRALAGDTWASLRLFIEQDANAPNSAIREHLANMFVEVGRHLADDAQIRADMNQGFVVALASFVESQKSGVSKFIADQVKRWDLAQLTRLIEINIGKDLQYIRFNGMVIGGLAGLVLYTAERLFLLN
;
A
#
# COMPACT_ATOMS: atom_id res chain seq x y z
N SER A 1 -3.64 8.01 16.96
CA SER A 1 -3.04 6.65 16.95
C SER A 1 -2.08 6.60 15.79
N GLY A 2 -0.80 6.30 16.03
CA GLY A 2 0.22 6.27 14.97
C GLY A 2 -0.10 5.29 13.83
N LEU A 3 -0.92 4.27 14.09
CA LEU A 3 -1.36 3.32 13.06
C LEU A 3 -2.31 3.96 12.03
N ARG A 4 -3.20 4.86 12.48
CA ARG A 4 -4.10 5.60 11.57
C ARG A 4 -3.31 6.46 10.61
N ASP A 5 -2.38 7.24 11.14
CA ASP A 5 -1.59 8.18 10.33
C ASP A 5 -0.66 7.42 9.38
N PHE A 6 -0.12 6.27 9.82
CA PHE A 6 0.63 5.35 8.97
C PHE A 6 -0.21 4.80 7.81
N VAL A 7 -1.39 4.24 8.07
CA VAL A 7 -2.26 3.67 7.01
C VAL A 7 -2.74 4.76 6.05
N THR A 8 -3.19 5.90 6.57
CA THR A 8 -3.60 7.04 5.75
C THR A 8 -2.47 7.51 4.85
N SER A 9 -1.26 7.70 5.39
CA SER A 9 -0.10 8.12 4.60
C SER A 9 0.24 7.07 3.53
N ARG A 10 0.18 5.78 3.89
CA ARG A 10 0.49 4.70 2.97
C ARG A 10 -0.52 4.58 1.82
N MET A 11 -1.80 4.79 2.11
CA MET A 11 -2.85 4.82 1.09
C MET A 11 -2.63 5.99 0.12
N LEU A 12 -2.36 7.19 0.64
CA LEU A 12 -2.10 8.38 -0.18
C LEU A 12 -0.85 8.19 -1.07
N GLU A 13 0.23 7.61 -0.53
CA GLU A 13 1.43 7.27 -1.30
C GLU A 13 1.17 6.28 -2.44
N GLN A 14 0.33 5.27 -2.20
CA GLN A 14 0.00 4.30 -3.25
C GLN A 14 -0.84 4.92 -4.36
N ILE A 15 -1.79 5.78 -4.02
CA ILE A 15 -2.58 6.55 -5.00
C ILE A 15 -1.65 7.49 -5.80
N GLU A 16 -0.64 8.07 -5.16
CA GLU A 16 0.31 8.95 -5.83
C GLU A 16 1.13 8.22 -6.91
N LYS A 17 1.42 6.93 -6.75
CA LYS A 17 2.17 6.14 -7.74
C LYS A 17 1.38 5.83 -9.01
N VAL A 18 0.05 5.86 -8.96
CA VAL A 18 -0.79 5.57 -10.12
C VAL A 18 -0.85 6.80 -11.03
N PRO A 19 -0.46 6.67 -12.31
CA PRO A 19 -0.53 7.79 -13.25
C PRO A 19 -2.00 8.12 -13.57
N LEU A 20 -2.42 9.35 -13.31
CA LEU A 20 -3.83 9.73 -13.43
C LEU A 20 -4.28 9.86 -14.89
N ALA A 21 -3.41 10.37 -15.76
CA ALA A 21 -3.76 10.63 -17.15
C ALA A 21 -4.17 9.39 -17.96
N PRO A 22 -3.41 8.27 -17.96
CA PRO A 22 -3.82 7.06 -18.66
C PRO A 22 -5.09 6.44 -18.06
N LEU A 23 -5.23 6.42 -16.73
CA LEU A 23 -6.44 5.93 -16.05
C LEU A 23 -7.68 6.74 -16.46
N ALA A 24 -7.57 8.08 -16.45
CA ALA A 24 -8.64 8.95 -16.89
C ALA A 24 -8.95 8.74 -18.38
N ALA A 25 -7.94 8.54 -19.22
CA ALA A 25 -8.15 8.24 -20.63
C ALA A 25 -8.89 6.92 -20.84
N GLU A 26 -8.56 5.86 -20.10
CA GLU A 26 -9.26 4.56 -20.17
C GLU A 26 -10.72 4.67 -19.73
N LEU A 27 -10.99 5.30 -18.58
CA LEU A 27 -12.35 5.50 -18.08
C LEU A 27 -13.19 6.36 -19.03
N LEU A 28 -12.62 7.46 -19.54
CA LEU A 28 -13.30 8.31 -20.52
C LEU A 28 -13.47 7.60 -21.87
N SER A 29 -12.55 6.72 -22.26
CA SER A 29 -12.71 5.87 -23.46
C SER A 29 -13.91 4.95 -23.31
N ALA A 30 -14.00 4.23 -22.19
CA ALA A 30 -15.15 3.37 -21.90
C ALA A 30 -16.48 4.15 -21.86
N LEU A 31 -16.47 5.38 -21.32
CA LEU A 31 -17.63 6.26 -21.34
C LEU A 31 -17.93 6.82 -22.74
N THR A 32 -17.00 6.78 -23.69
CA THR A 32 -17.21 7.33 -25.04
C THR A 32 -17.51 6.28 -26.11
N ASP A 33 -17.28 4.99 -25.81
CA ASP A 33 -17.31 3.86 -26.77
C ASP A 33 -18.63 3.70 -27.54
N ASP A 34 -19.73 4.24 -27.02
CA ASP A 34 -21.07 4.25 -27.65
C ASP A 34 -21.66 5.66 -27.82
N ARG A 35 -20.79 6.66 -28.00
CA ARG A 35 -21.17 8.09 -28.03
C ARG A 35 -21.96 8.56 -26.81
N HIS A 36 -21.84 7.90 -25.64
CA HIS A 36 -22.54 8.33 -24.42
C HIS A 36 -22.18 9.76 -23.98
N HIS A 37 -21.02 10.27 -24.39
CA HIS A 37 -20.66 11.68 -24.21
C HIS A 37 -21.66 12.63 -24.88
N GLN A 38 -22.37 12.23 -25.93
CA GLN A 38 -23.43 13.02 -26.55
C GLN A 38 -24.61 13.26 -25.59
N LYS A 39 -24.88 12.34 -24.64
CA LYS A 39 -25.88 12.58 -23.58
C LYS A 39 -25.45 13.69 -22.63
N LEU A 40 -24.15 13.79 -22.34
CA LEU A 40 -23.60 14.90 -21.55
C LEU A 40 -23.71 16.21 -22.31
N PHE A 41 -23.47 16.18 -23.62
CA PHE A 41 -23.68 17.34 -24.49
C PHE A 41 -25.15 17.79 -24.49
N ASP A 42 -26.10 16.86 -24.59
CA ASP A 42 -27.53 17.17 -24.48
C ASP A 42 -27.86 17.87 -23.17
N GLU A 43 -27.40 17.32 -22.04
CA GLU A 43 -27.65 17.92 -20.74
C GLU A 43 -27.00 19.30 -20.60
N PHE A 44 -25.79 19.47 -21.14
CA PHE A 44 -25.12 20.77 -21.20
C PHE A 44 -25.93 21.78 -22.03
N THR A 45 -26.39 21.41 -23.22
CA THR A 45 -27.23 22.32 -24.04
C THR A 45 -28.52 22.68 -23.32
N ARG A 46 -29.13 21.76 -22.56
CA ARG A 46 -30.33 22.05 -21.73
C ARG A 46 -30.01 23.04 -20.61
N VAL A 47 -28.90 22.86 -19.90
CA VAL A 47 -28.46 23.79 -18.84
C VAL A 47 -28.26 25.19 -19.43
N VAL A 48 -27.54 25.30 -20.55
CA VAL A 48 -27.33 26.60 -21.22
C VAL A 48 -28.65 27.17 -21.71
N GLY A 49 -29.53 26.36 -22.29
CA GLY A 49 -30.86 26.80 -22.72
C GLY A 49 -31.71 27.36 -21.58
N ARG A 50 -31.70 26.69 -20.41
CA ARG A 50 -32.37 27.21 -19.20
C ARG A 50 -31.79 28.54 -18.76
N PHE A 51 -30.47 28.66 -18.76
CA PHE A 51 -29.78 29.90 -18.42
C PHE A 51 -30.14 31.05 -19.37
N LEU A 52 -30.23 30.79 -20.68
CA LEU A 52 -30.65 31.78 -21.68
C LEU A 52 -32.12 32.20 -21.55
N ASN A 53 -32.96 31.43 -20.85
CA ASN A 53 -34.36 31.76 -20.59
C ASN A 53 -34.58 32.39 -19.20
N ASP A 54 -33.54 32.52 -18.37
CA ASP A 54 -33.65 33.13 -17.05
C ASP A 54 -33.52 34.66 -17.13
N GLU A 55 -34.64 35.36 -16.95
CA GLU A 55 -34.70 36.83 -16.99
C GLU A 55 -33.74 37.51 -16.01
N LYS A 56 -33.51 36.92 -14.82
CA LYS A 56 -32.61 37.50 -13.82
C LYS A 56 -31.16 37.37 -14.27
N ALA A 57 -30.78 36.19 -14.78
CA ALA A 57 -29.45 35.96 -15.31
C ALA A 57 -29.15 36.89 -16.51
N LEU A 58 -30.12 37.05 -17.40
CA LEU A 58 -30.02 37.96 -18.54
C LEU A 58 -29.91 39.43 -18.10
N ALA A 59 -30.63 39.84 -17.06
CA ALA A 59 -30.52 41.20 -16.51
C ALA A 59 -29.11 41.47 -15.96
N THR A 60 -28.53 40.53 -15.20
CA THR A 60 -27.15 40.66 -14.71
C THR A 60 -26.12 40.67 -15.84
N MET A 61 -26.30 39.85 -16.88
CA MET A 61 -25.44 39.90 -18.07
C MET A 61 -25.53 41.24 -18.79
N ARG A 62 -26.74 41.79 -18.90
CA ARG A 62 -26.97 43.10 -19.52
C ARG A 62 -26.23 44.21 -18.78
N GLU A 63 -26.29 44.21 -17.45
CA GLU A 63 -25.58 45.19 -16.62
C GLU A 63 -24.07 45.13 -16.87
N LYS A 64 -23.49 43.94 -16.85
CA LYS A 64 -22.05 43.75 -17.16
C LYS A 64 -21.69 44.23 -18.57
N ILE A 65 -22.50 43.90 -19.58
CA ILE A 65 -22.27 44.33 -20.96
C ILE A 65 -22.34 45.87 -21.06
N ARG A 66 -23.28 46.50 -20.35
CA ARG A 66 -23.42 47.96 -20.33
C ARG A 66 -22.21 48.66 -19.70
N GLU A 67 -21.60 48.06 -18.69
CA GLU A 67 -20.37 48.55 -18.04
C GLU A 67 -19.14 48.47 -18.97
N GLU A 68 -19.07 47.43 -19.81
CA GLU A 68 -17.94 47.23 -20.74
C GLU A 68 -18.12 47.95 -22.10
N LEU A 69 -19.34 48.37 -22.46
CA LEU A 69 -19.61 49.02 -23.75
C LEU A 69 -19.17 50.50 -23.78
N PRO A 70 -18.59 50.98 -24.89
CA PRO A 70 -18.29 52.39 -25.09
C PRO A 70 -19.52 53.27 -24.90
N SER A 71 -19.36 54.44 -24.27
CA SER A 71 -20.43 55.38 -23.93
C SER A 71 -21.34 55.78 -25.11
N LEU A 72 -20.81 55.77 -26.33
CA LEU A 72 -21.58 56.03 -27.56
C LEU A 72 -22.64 54.95 -27.86
N PHE A 73 -22.39 53.67 -27.56
CA PHE A 73 -23.36 52.58 -27.76
C PHE A 73 -24.46 52.58 -26.69
N ASN A 74 -24.13 53.01 -25.48
CA ASN A 74 -25.06 53.14 -24.36
C ASN A 74 -26.11 54.24 -24.60
N LEU A 75 -25.78 55.27 -25.39
CA LEU A 75 -26.69 56.37 -25.74
C LEU A 75 -27.89 55.90 -26.58
N PHE A 76 -27.71 54.86 -27.39
CA PHE A 76 -28.76 54.31 -28.28
C PHE A 76 -29.52 53.11 -27.69
N ARG A 77 -29.29 52.74 -26.42
CA ARG A 77 -29.85 51.51 -25.80
C ARG A 77 -29.59 50.25 -26.63
N ALA A 78 -28.46 50.21 -27.33
CA ALA A 78 -28.08 49.09 -28.19
C ALA A 78 -27.79 47.82 -27.37
N ASP A 79 -27.42 47.95 -26.10
CA ASP A 79 -27.18 46.87 -25.14
C ASP A 79 -28.35 45.87 -25.08
N ALA A 80 -29.57 46.38 -24.87
CA ALA A 80 -30.76 45.54 -24.70
C ALA A 80 -31.15 44.83 -25.99
N TYR A 81 -31.08 45.55 -27.12
CA TYR A 81 -31.43 45.01 -28.43
C TYR A 81 -30.42 43.94 -28.88
N LEU A 82 -29.12 44.22 -28.73
CA LEU A 82 -28.04 43.29 -29.08
C LEU A 82 -28.11 42.03 -28.23
N LEU A 83 -28.23 42.16 -26.90
CA LEU A 83 -28.34 41.02 -26.01
C LEU A 83 -29.56 40.16 -26.37
N LYS A 84 -30.73 40.78 -26.56
CA LYS A 84 -31.95 40.06 -26.95
C LYS A 84 -31.77 39.29 -28.26
N LYS A 85 -31.15 39.90 -29.28
CA LYS A 85 -30.93 39.26 -30.58
C LYS A 85 -29.92 38.10 -30.49
N ILE A 86 -28.85 38.27 -29.72
CA ILE A 86 -27.83 37.23 -29.49
C ILE A 86 -28.42 36.05 -28.73
N VAL A 87 -29.14 36.32 -27.62
CA VAL A 87 -29.79 35.28 -26.81
C VAL A 87 -30.82 34.51 -27.64
N ALA A 88 -31.65 35.21 -28.43
CA ALA A 88 -32.62 34.54 -29.31
C ALA A 88 -31.94 33.68 -30.38
N SER A 89 -30.84 34.16 -30.97
CA SER A 89 -30.09 33.40 -31.99
C SER A 89 -29.37 32.18 -31.37
N ALA A 90 -28.78 32.35 -30.19
CA ALA A 90 -28.16 31.26 -29.43
C ALA A 90 -29.21 30.21 -28.99
N GLY A 91 -30.40 30.66 -28.57
CA GLY A 91 -31.52 29.77 -28.26
C GLY A 91 -31.96 28.95 -29.47
N SER A 92 -32.18 29.59 -30.63
CA SER A 92 -32.52 28.89 -31.89
C SER A 92 -31.49 27.83 -32.24
N LEU A 93 -30.20 28.21 -32.20
CA LEU A 93 -29.11 27.30 -32.51
C LEU A 93 -29.04 26.11 -31.55
N LEU A 94 -29.29 26.31 -30.25
CA LEU A 94 -29.35 25.21 -29.29
C LEU A 94 -30.53 24.27 -29.57
N GLU A 95 -31.68 24.78 -29.98
CA GLU A 95 -32.81 23.93 -30.37
C GLU A 95 -32.52 23.16 -31.66
N GLU A 96 -31.90 23.80 -32.66
CA GLU A 96 -31.45 23.14 -33.91
C GLU A 96 -30.49 21.99 -33.61
N VAL A 97 -29.47 22.24 -32.77
CA VAL A 97 -28.50 21.23 -32.32
C VAL A 97 -29.18 20.08 -31.56
N ARG A 98 -30.20 20.36 -30.75
CA ARG A 98 -30.93 19.32 -30.02
C ARG A 98 -31.84 18.49 -30.92
N ALA A 99 -32.46 19.12 -31.91
CA ALA A 99 -33.38 18.47 -32.84
C ALA A 99 -32.68 17.59 -33.87
N ASP A 100 -31.44 17.92 -34.26
CA ASP A 100 -30.65 17.19 -35.25
C ASP A 100 -29.50 16.39 -34.59
N PRO A 101 -29.58 15.05 -34.54
CA PRO A 101 -28.50 14.19 -34.04
C PRO A 101 -27.20 14.26 -34.86
N ASP A 102 -27.29 14.64 -36.14
CA ASP A 102 -26.17 14.72 -37.07
C ASP A 102 -25.64 16.16 -37.24
N HIS A 103 -26.10 17.08 -36.38
CA HIS A 103 -25.71 18.48 -36.44
C HIS A 103 -24.17 18.65 -36.36
N PRO A 104 -23.55 19.54 -37.18
CA PRO A 104 -22.10 19.72 -37.21
C PRO A 104 -21.43 19.98 -35.85
N MET A 105 -22.14 20.67 -34.93
CA MET A 105 -21.64 20.89 -33.56
C MET A 105 -21.52 19.61 -32.74
N ARG A 106 -22.41 18.63 -32.94
CA ARG A 106 -22.32 17.33 -32.25
C ARG A 106 -21.11 16.56 -32.74
N ALA A 107 -20.83 16.61 -34.04
CA ALA A 107 -19.64 16.01 -34.63
C ALA A 107 -18.35 16.71 -34.15
N GLU A 108 -18.37 18.02 -33.96
CA GLU A 108 -17.23 18.75 -33.39
C GLU A 108 -16.99 18.39 -31.92
N PHE A 109 -18.07 18.25 -31.13
CA PHE A 109 -17.96 17.79 -29.75
C PHE A 109 -17.41 16.36 -29.65
N ASP A 110 -17.81 15.47 -30.57
CA ASP A 110 -17.30 14.11 -30.69
C ASP A 110 -15.78 14.10 -30.95
N ARG A 111 -15.34 14.85 -31.97
CA ARG A 111 -13.91 15.05 -32.28
C ARG A 111 -13.14 15.64 -31.10
N PHE A 112 -13.72 16.62 -30.41
CA PHE A 112 -13.12 17.23 -29.23
C PHE A 112 -12.92 16.20 -28.11
N ALA A 113 -13.94 15.41 -27.80
CA ALA A 113 -13.91 14.40 -26.74
C ALA A 113 -12.87 13.32 -27.03
N LEU A 114 -12.90 12.73 -28.22
CA LEU A 114 -11.94 11.71 -28.65
C LEU A 114 -10.51 12.26 -28.70
N GLY A 115 -10.33 13.46 -29.26
CA GLY A 115 -9.03 14.12 -29.30
C GLY A 115 -8.51 14.48 -27.90
N PHE A 116 -9.39 14.82 -26.95
CA PHE A 116 -9.00 15.07 -25.57
C PHE A 116 -8.54 13.80 -24.86
N ILE A 117 -9.26 12.69 -25.04
CA ILE A 117 -8.88 11.36 -24.52
C ILE A 117 -7.52 10.95 -25.06
N GLU A 118 -7.30 11.09 -26.37
CA GLU A 118 -6.02 10.72 -26.98
C GLU A 118 -4.88 11.61 -26.48
N ARG A 119 -5.12 12.91 -26.29
CA ARG A 119 -4.15 13.82 -25.67
C ARG A 119 -3.85 13.46 -24.22
N LEU A 120 -4.84 13.00 -23.44
CA LEU A 120 -4.61 12.51 -22.08
C LEU A 120 -3.68 11.27 -22.08
N ARG A 121 -3.82 10.39 -23.08
CA ARG A 121 -3.00 9.18 -23.23
C ARG A 121 -1.57 9.48 -23.65
N THR A 122 -1.38 10.37 -24.63
CA THR A 122 -0.08 10.54 -25.32
C THR A 122 0.68 11.81 -24.95
N SER A 123 0.00 12.86 -24.52
CA SER A 123 0.64 14.16 -24.30
C SER A 123 1.27 14.29 -22.93
N LYS A 124 2.59 14.52 -22.91
CA LYS A 124 3.34 14.85 -21.68
C LYS A 124 2.81 16.10 -20.96
N GLN A 125 2.26 17.08 -21.69
CA GLN A 125 1.71 18.29 -21.09
C GLN A 125 0.42 17.98 -20.31
N TYR A 126 -0.49 17.21 -20.90
CA TYR A 126 -1.73 16.80 -20.25
C TYR A 126 -1.46 15.86 -19.08
N ALA A 127 -0.50 14.93 -19.23
CA ALA A 127 -0.03 14.12 -18.11
C ALA A 127 0.44 14.97 -16.93
N ARG A 128 1.32 15.96 -17.17
CA ARG A 128 1.77 16.88 -16.11
C ARG A 128 0.64 17.67 -15.45
N ARG A 129 -0.36 18.11 -16.23
CA ARG A 129 -1.54 18.82 -15.69
C ARG A 129 -2.40 17.91 -14.84
N ALA A 130 -2.67 16.68 -15.29
CA ALA A 130 -3.40 15.68 -14.53
C ALA A 130 -2.67 15.33 -13.21
N GLU A 131 -1.36 15.12 -13.28
CA GLU A 131 -0.54 14.85 -12.08
C GLU A 131 -0.53 16.03 -11.11
N LYS A 132 -0.51 17.27 -11.62
CA LYS A 132 -0.66 18.46 -10.77
C LYS A 132 -2.03 18.48 -10.10
N LEU A 133 -3.11 18.25 -10.84
CA LEU A 133 -4.46 18.21 -10.29
C LEU A 133 -4.62 17.12 -9.21
N LYS A 134 -4.05 15.92 -9.46
CA LYS A 134 -3.99 14.83 -8.48
C LYS A 134 -3.32 15.29 -7.18
N ARG A 135 -2.11 15.85 -7.27
CA ARG A 135 -1.36 16.33 -6.11
C ARG A 135 -2.09 17.45 -5.36
N ASP A 136 -2.63 18.42 -6.10
CA ASP A 136 -3.39 19.53 -5.53
C ASP A 136 -4.64 19.02 -4.79
N PHE A 137 -5.28 17.96 -5.29
CA PHE A 137 -6.41 17.31 -4.62
C PHE A 137 -5.98 16.51 -3.39
N LEU A 138 -4.99 15.63 -3.50
CA LEU A 138 -4.50 14.81 -2.37
C LEU A 138 -3.84 15.65 -1.25
N GLY A 139 -3.34 16.84 -1.59
CA GLY A 139 -2.77 17.78 -0.63
C GLY A 139 -3.81 18.51 0.23
N ARG A 140 -5.10 18.41 -0.11
CA ARG A 140 -6.17 19.08 0.62
C ARG A 140 -6.37 18.47 2.02
N PRO A 141 -6.51 19.30 3.08
CA PRO A 141 -6.74 18.81 4.43
C PRO A 141 -8.03 17.98 4.54
N GLU A 142 -9.06 18.31 3.76
CA GLU A 142 -10.34 17.60 3.72
C GLU A 142 -10.18 16.15 3.27
N VAL A 143 -9.29 15.89 2.30
CA VAL A 143 -9.03 14.53 1.78
C VAL A 143 -8.33 13.68 2.85
N ARG A 144 -7.40 14.27 3.60
CA ARG A 144 -6.73 13.59 4.71
C ARG A 144 -7.70 13.29 5.86
N ALA A 145 -8.60 14.23 6.16
CA ALA A 145 -9.65 14.03 7.17
C ALA A 145 -10.57 12.88 6.78
N LEU A 146 -11.07 12.87 5.54
CA LEU A 146 -11.92 11.80 5.02
C LEU A 146 -11.25 10.42 5.08
N ALA A 147 -9.96 10.33 4.72
CA ALA A 147 -9.22 9.08 4.83
C ALA A 147 -9.10 8.60 6.29
N GLY A 148 -8.89 9.54 7.22
CA GLY A 148 -8.87 9.26 8.65
C GLY A 148 -10.22 8.75 9.20
N ASP A 149 -11.32 9.32 8.73
CA ASP A 149 -12.68 8.91 9.11
C ASP A 149 -13.01 7.53 8.53
N THR A 150 -12.66 7.30 7.26
CA THR A 150 -12.80 6.00 6.60
C THR A 150 -12.04 4.91 7.35
N TRP A 151 -10.80 5.20 7.81
CA TRP A 151 -10.03 4.28 8.65
C TRP A 151 -10.73 3.98 9.97
N ALA A 152 -11.30 5.00 10.63
CA ALA A 152 -12.02 4.81 11.88
C ALA A 152 -13.27 3.94 11.68
N SER A 153 -14.04 4.18 10.61
CA SER A 153 -15.19 3.37 10.25
C SER A 153 -14.81 1.93 9.93
N LEU A 154 -13.74 1.71 9.15
CA LEU A 154 -13.25 0.37 8.82
C LEU A 154 -12.81 -0.39 10.08
N ARG A 155 -12.08 0.27 10.98
CA ARG A 155 -11.68 -0.31 12.26
C ARG A 155 -12.91 -0.74 13.06
N LEU A 156 -13.88 0.15 13.22
CA LEU A 156 -15.11 -0.13 13.97
C LEU A 156 -15.88 -1.31 13.36
N PHE A 157 -15.98 -1.36 12.03
CA PHE A 157 -16.59 -2.47 11.32
C PHE A 157 -15.89 -3.80 11.62
N ILE A 158 -14.55 -3.85 11.52
CA ILE A 158 -13.77 -5.06 11.81
C ILE A 158 -13.91 -5.48 13.28
N GLU A 159 -13.84 -4.52 14.21
CA GLU A 159 -14.00 -4.80 15.65
C GLU A 159 -15.40 -5.33 15.98
N GLN A 160 -16.44 -4.80 15.34
CA GLN A 160 -17.82 -5.26 15.52
C GLN A 160 -18.03 -6.65 14.92
N ASP A 161 -17.59 -6.87 13.68
CA ASP A 161 -17.75 -8.15 12.99
C ASP A 161 -16.99 -9.26 13.72
N ALA A 162 -15.76 -9.01 14.18
CA ALA A 162 -14.96 -10.01 14.91
C ALA A 162 -15.63 -10.47 16.22
N ASN A 163 -16.32 -9.57 16.91
CA ASN A 163 -17.04 -9.86 18.15
C ASN A 163 -18.45 -10.43 17.90
N ALA A 164 -18.96 -10.37 16.67
CA ALA A 164 -20.26 -10.94 16.34
C ALA A 164 -20.22 -12.48 16.40
N PRO A 165 -21.31 -13.14 16.84
CA PRO A 165 -21.40 -14.60 16.81
C PRO A 165 -21.21 -15.15 15.38
N ASN A 166 -21.79 -14.46 14.39
CA ASN A 166 -21.76 -14.76 12.96
C ASN A 166 -20.85 -13.77 12.20
N SER A 167 -19.56 -13.75 12.52
CA SER A 167 -18.55 -12.92 11.85
C SER A 167 -18.35 -13.34 10.39
N ALA A 168 -18.63 -12.42 9.46
CA ALA A 168 -18.38 -12.64 8.03
C ALA A 168 -16.88 -12.68 7.73
N ILE A 169 -16.06 -11.89 8.44
CA ILE A 169 -14.61 -11.90 8.29
C ILE A 169 -14.04 -13.26 8.70
N ARG A 170 -14.51 -13.82 9.83
CA ARG A 170 -14.09 -15.15 10.30
C ARG A 170 -14.46 -16.23 9.31
N GLU A 171 -15.68 -16.21 8.78
CA GLU A 171 -16.13 -17.17 7.77
C GLU A 171 -15.28 -17.08 6.50
N HIS A 172 -15.04 -15.87 6.00
CA HIS A 172 -14.23 -15.67 4.79
C HIS A 172 -12.77 -16.11 4.99
N LEU A 173 -12.14 -15.73 6.11
CA LEU A 173 -10.79 -16.17 6.44
C LEU A 173 -10.70 -17.68 6.61
N ALA A 174 -11.68 -18.31 7.27
CA ALA A 174 -11.72 -19.76 7.41
C ALA A 174 -11.79 -20.45 6.05
N ASN A 175 -12.68 -19.98 5.16
CA ASN A 175 -12.80 -20.52 3.81
C ASN A 175 -11.50 -20.34 3.01
N MET A 176 -10.87 -19.16 3.07
CA MET A 176 -9.56 -18.92 2.46
C MET A 176 -8.49 -19.87 2.98
N PHE A 177 -8.40 -20.08 4.30
CA PHE A 177 -7.42 -20.99 4.88
C PHE A 177 -7.67 -22.45 4.51
N VAL A 178 -8.93 -22.86 4.43
CA VAL A 178 -9.32 -24.19 3.95
C VAL A 178 -8.91 -24.37 2.50
N GLU A 179 -9.16 -23.37 1.65
CA GLU A 179 -8.79 -23.41 0.23
C GLU A 179 -7.28 -23.45 0.03
N VAL A 180 -6.52 -22.62 0.74
CA VAL A 180 -5.05 -22.66 0.76
C VAL A 180 -4.55 -24.02 1.24
N GLY A 181 -5.12 -24.56 2.32
CA GLY A 181 -4.77 -25.88 2.83
C GLY A 181 -5.02 -26.99 1.82
N ARG A 182 -6.12 -26.90 1.07
CA ARG A 182 -6.46 -27.85 0.00
C ARG A 182 -5.44 -27.77 -1.14
N HIS A 183 -5.16 -26.56 -1.63
CA HIS A 183 -4.13 -26.37 -2.67
C HIS A 183 -2.75 -26.87 -2.24
N LEU A 184 -2.39 -26.66 -0.98
CA LEU A 184 -1.12 -27.12 -0.43
C LEU A 184 -1.07 -28.65 -0.28
N ALA A 185 -2.20 -29.29 0.04
CA ALA A 185 -2.30 -30.74 0.09
C ALA A 185 -2.21 -31.39 -1.30
N ASP A 186 -2.82 -30.76 -2.30
CA ASP A 186 -2.95 -31.31 -3.65
C ASP A 186 -1.67 -31.13 -4.49
N ASP A 187 -0.90 -30.05 -4.27
CA ASP A 187 0.26 -29.71 -5.10
C ASP A 187 1.60 -29.93 -4.35
N ALA A 188 2.37 -30.93 -4.81
CA ALA A 188 3.68 -31.25 -4.25
C ALA A 188 4.76 -30.20 -4.53
N GLN A 189 4.65 -29.46 -5.64
CA GLN A 189 5.60 -28.43 -6.03
C GLN A 189 5.42 -27.17 -5.18
N ILE A 190 4.17 -26.74 -4.95
CA ILE A 190 3.87 -25.61 -4.05
C ILE A 190 4.39 -25.88 -2.64
N ARG A 191 4.26 -27.11 -2.13
CA ARG A 191 4.82 -27.49 -0.82
C ARG A 191 6.34 -27.35 -0.77
N ALA A 192 7.02 -27.83 -1.81
CA ALA A 192 8.48 -27.76 -1.88
C ALA A 192 8.95 -26.30 -1.89
N ASP A 193 8.30 -25.45 -2.70
CA ASP A 193 8.61 -24.02 -2.82
C ASP A 193 8.35 -23.27 -1.51
N MET A 194 7.21 -23.52 -0.86
CA MET A 194 6.91 -22.92 0.45
C MET A 194 7.90 -23.35 1.53
N ASN A 195 8.26 -24.63 1.58
CA ASN A 195 9.23 -25.12 2.56
C ASN A 195 10.61 -24.46 2.36
N GLN A 196 11.05 -24.35 1.11
CA GLN A 196 12.29 -23.66 0.77
C GLN A 196 12.22 -22.17 1.17
N GLY A 197 11.10 -21.50 0.88
CA GLY A 197 10.86 -20.11 1.28
C GLY A 197 10.91 -19.93 2.80
N PHE A 198 10.30 -20.84 3.57
CA PHE A 198 10.36 -20.82 5.03
C PHE A 198 11.79 -21.00 5.54
N VAL A 199 12.55 -21.95 5.00
CA VAL A 199 13.95 -22.17 5.38
C VAL A 199 14.78 -20.90 5.15
N VAL A 200 14.62 -20.24 4.00
CA VAL A 200 15.34 -19.00 3.69
C VAL A 200 14.94 -17.87 4.65
N ALA A 201 13.65 -17.65 4.85
CA ALA A 201 13.15 -16.60 5.74
C ALA A 201 13.61 -16.82 7.19
N LEU A 202 13.52 -18.05 7.69
CA LEU A 202 13.95 -18.39 9.05
C LEU A 202 15.47 -18.25 9.21
N ALA A 203 16.25 -18.67 8.21
CA ALA A 203 17.69 -18.53 8.20
C ALA A 203 18.10 -17.05 8.24
N SER A 204 17.50 -16.20 7.40
CA SER A 204 17.74 -14.75 7.42
C SER A 204 17.32 -14.11 8.76
N PHE A 205 16.20 -14.53 9.33
CA PHE A 205 15.77 -14.06 10.64
C PHE A 205 16.75 -14.44 11.74
N VAL A 206 17.18 -15.69 11.80
CA VAL A 206 18.18 -16.18 12.79
C VAL A 206 19.51 -15.46 12.61
N GLU A 207 19.96 -15.23 11.39
CA GLU A 207 21.18 -14.46 11.10
C GLU A 207 21.06 -13.02 11.63
N SER A 208 19.91 -12.38 11.43
CA SER A 208 19.66 -11.02 11.97
C SER A 208 19.65 -10.97 13.50
N GLN A 209 19.36 -12.09 14.17
CA GLN A 209 19.29 -12.21 15.63
C GLN A 209 20.57 -12.81 16.26
N LYS A 210 21.60 -13.15 15.48
CA LYS A 210 22.86 -13.76 15.99
C LYS A 210 23.50 -13.00 17.16
N SER A 211 23.42 -11.67 17.18
CA SER A 211 23.97 -10.86 18.28
C SER A 211 23.23 -11.06 19.60
N GLY A 212 21.93 -11.38 19.57
CA GLY A 212 21.11 -11.67 20.75
C GLY A 212 21.41 -13.04 21.37
N VAL A 213 21.62 -14.06 20.53
CA VAL A 213 21.89 -15.44 20.99
C VAL A 213 23.26 -15.53 21.66
N SER A 214 24.31 -14.96 21.07
CA SER A 214 25.64 -14.94 21.68
C SER A 214 25.66 -14.18 23.01
N LYS A 215 24.90 -13.09 23.12
CA LYS A 215 24.75 -12.31 24.35
C LYS A 215 23.99 -13.09 25.43
N PHE A 216 22.91 -13.79 25.06
CA PHE A 216 22.16 -14.64 25.98
C PHE A 216 22.99 -15.80 26.54
N ILE A 217 23.76 -16.48 25.68
CA ILE A 217 24.67 -17.57 26.11
C ILE A 217 25.75 -17.00 27.06
N ALA A 218 26.36 -15.87 26.70
CA ALA A 218 27.37 -15.23 27.53
C ALA A 218 26.81 -14.81 28.90
N ASP A 219 25.59 -14.27 28.94
CA ASP A 219 24.92 -13.87 30.17
C ASP A 219 24.53 -15.09 31.02
N GLN A 220 24.14 -16.22 30.43
CA GLN A 220 23.89 -17.44 31.19
C GLN A 220 25.15 -18.08 31.76
N VAL A 221 26.23 -18.16 30.98
CA VAL A 221 27.52 -18.68 31.46
C VAL A 221 28.07 -17.82 32.59
N LYS A 222 27.92 -16.48 32.52
CA LYS A 222 28.31 -15.56 33.60
C LYS A 222 27.48 -15.71 34.87
N ARG A 223 26.26 -16.21 34.77
CA ARG A 223 25.35 -16.42 35.91
C ARG A 223 25.55 -17.76 36.60
N TRP A 224 26.34 -18.66 36.03
CA TRP A 224 26.71 -19.90 36.71
C TRP A 224 27.67 -19.60 37.87
N ASP A 225 27.34 -20.13 39.05
CA ASP A 225 28.17 -19.99 40.23
C ASP A 225 29.48 -20.77 40.02
N LEU A 226 30.59 -20.02 39.90
CA LEU A 226 31.93 -20.57 39.72
C LEU A 226 32.31 -21.56 40.83
N ALA A 227 31.76 -21.41 42.04
CA ALA A 227 31.99 -22.36 43.13
C ALA A 227 31.32 -23.72 42.88
N GLN A 228 30.09 -23.73 42.34
CA GLN A 228 29.39 -24.96 41.98
C GLN A 228 30.06 -25.68 40.80
N LEU A 229 30.51 -24.92 39.79
CA LEU A 229 31.23 -25.46 38.63
C LEU A 229 32.56 -26.08 39.02
N THR A 230 33.34 -25.40 39.87
CA THR A 230 34.61 -25.92 40.37
C THR A 230 34.39 -27.21 41.15
N ARG A 231 33.38 -27.25 42.04
CA ARG A 231 33.03 -28.44 42.80
C ARG A 231 32.57 -29.61 41.92
N LEU A 232 31.82 -29.36 40.85
CA LEU A 232 31.40 -30.38 39.89
C LEU A 232 32.58 -30.95 39.10
N ILE A 233 33.52 -30.10 38.69
CA ILE A 233 34.75 -30.52 38.02
C ILE A 233 35.63 -31.31 38.98
N GLU A 234 35.80 -30.86 40.23
CA GLU A 234 36.60 -31.53 41.25
C GLU A 234 36.01 -32.90 41.64
N ILE A 235 34.68 -33.02 41.77
CA ILE A 235 34.01 -34.30 42.06
C ILE A 235 34.19 -35.30 40.90
N ASN A 236 34.14 -34.84 39.65
CA ASN A 236 34.26 -35.73 38.50
C ASN A 236 35.72 -36.06 38.13
N ILE A 237 36.68 -35.16 38.37
CA ILE A 237 38.10 -35.36 38.01
C ILE A 237 38.92 -35.89 39.19
N GLY A 238 38.46 -35.73 40.43
CA GLY A 238 39.19 -36.09 41.64
C GLY A 238 39.54 -37.58 41.75
N LYS A 239 38.70 -38.48 41.23
CA LYS A 239 38.97 -39.93 41.20
C LYS A 239 40.10 -40.29 40.22
N ASP A 240 40.15 -39.67 39.05
CA ASP A 240 41.17 -39.97 38.03
C ASP A 240 42.57 -39.51 38.45
N LEU A 241 42.67 -38.34 39.10
CA LEU A 241 43.96 -37.89 39.66
C LEU A 241 44.47 -38.83 40.77
N GLN A 242 43.58 -39.42 41.55
CA GLN A 242 43.95 -40.38 42.59
C GLN A 242 44.40 -41.72 41.98
N TYR A 243 43.81 -42.16 40.86
CA TYR A 243 44.24 -43.39 40.16
C TYR A 243 45.68 -43.31 39.67
N ILE A 244 46.09 -42.17 39.11
CA ILE A 244 47.49 -41.97 38.68
C ILE A 244 48.44 -42.07 39.87
N ARG A 245 48.07 -41.48 41.01
CA ARG A 245 48.89 -41.52 42.24
C ARG A 245 48.98 -42.93 42.83
N PHE A 246 47.87 -43.67 42.84
CA PHE A 246 47.83 -45.04 43.32
C PHE A 246 48.63 -45.99 42.43
N ASN A 247 48.43 -45.93 41.10
CA ASN A 247 49.18 -46.75 40.16
C ASN A 247 50.69 -46.45 40.24
N GLY A 248 51.08 -45.19 40.42
CA GLY A 248 52.48 -44.82 40.64
C GLY A 248 53.10 -45.48 41.88
N MET A 249 52.36 -45.52 43.00
CA MET A 249 52.84 -46.19 44.23
C MET A 249 52.90 -47.72 44.07
N VAL A 250 51.92 -48.33 43.41
CA VAL A 250 51.89 -49.79 43.19
C VAL A 250 53.02 -50.24 42.28
N ILE A 251 53.22 -49.55 41.15
CA ILE A 251 54.29 -49.88 40.19
C ILE A 251 55.66 -49.63 40.83
N GLY A 252 55.83 -48.50 41.52
CA GLY A 252 57.08 -48.19 42.24
C GLY A 252 57.39 -49.21 43.34
N GLY A 253 56.38 -49.63 44.10
CA GLY A 253 56.53 -50.66 45.14
C GLY A 253 56.89 -52.03 44.56
N LEU A 254 56.24 -52.46 43.48
CA LEU A 254 56.56 -53.71 42.78
C LEU A 254 57.96 -53.69 42.16
N ALA A 255 58.35 -52.59 41.52
CA ALA A 255 59.70 -52.42 40.98
C ALA A 255 60.77 -52.49 42.10
N GLY A 256 60.52 -51.83 43.24
CA GLY A 256 61.38 -51.89 44.41
C GLY A 256 61.50 -53.31 44.98
N LEU A 257 60.38 -54.05 45.06
CA LEU A 257 60.38 -55.43 45.54
C LEU A 257 61.18 -56.35 44.60
N VAL A 258 61.02 -56.19 43.28
CA VAL A 258 61.75 -56.96 42.26
C VAL A 258 63.24 -56.67 42.35
N LEU A 259 63.64 -55.40 42.45
CA LEU A 259 65.04 -55.01 42.61
C LEU A 259 65.66 -55.56 43.90
N TYR A 260 64.96 -55.45 45.03
CA TYR A 260 65.43 -55.98 46.32
C TYR A 260 65.59 -57.50 46.30
N THR A 261 64.64 -58.20 45.67
CA THR A 261 64.68 -59.67 45.55
C THR A 261 65.81 -60.11 44.64
N ALA A 262 66.02 -59.40 43.51
CA ALA A 262 67.12 -59.66 42.59
C ALA A 262 68.49 -59.42 43.26
N GLU A 263 68.66 -58.33 43.98
CA GLU A 263 69.87 -58.02 44.76
C GLU A 263 70.17 -59.14 45.78
N ARG A 264 69.15 -59.56 46.55
CA ARG A 264 69.31 -60.58 47.57
C ARG A 264 69.61 -61.97 46.99
N LEU A 265 69.05 -62.30 45.83
CA LEU A 265 69.34 -63.56 45.14
C LEU A 265 70.77 -63.58 44.57
N PHE A 266 71.26 -62.42 44.10
CA PHE A 266 72.61 -62.28 43.56
C PHE A 266 73.70 -62.28 44.64
N LEU A 267 73.39 -61.85 45.86
CA LEU A 267 74.31 -61.85 47.01
C LEU A 267 74.40 -63.22 47.74
N LEU A 268 73.52 -64.17 47.42
CA LEU A 268 73.47 -65.51 48.00
C LEU A 268 74.06 -66.60 47.09
N ASN A 269 74.61 -66.21 45.93
CA ASN A 269 75.28 -67.08 44.95
C ASN A 269 76.73 -66.60 44.75
#